data_AF-A0A7C6JF97-F1
#
_entry.id   AF-A0A7C6JF97-F1
#
_cell.length_a   1.000
_cell.length_b   1.000
_cell.length_c   1.000
_cell.angle_alpha   90.00
_cell.angle_beta   90.00
_cell.angle_gamma   90.00
#
_symmetry.space_group_name_H-M   'P 1'
#
loop_
_entity.id
_entity.type
_entity.pdbx_description
1 polymer ?
#
loop_
_entity_poly.entity_id
_entity_poly.type
_entity_poly.pdbx_seq_one_letter_code
_entity_poly.pdbx_strand_id
1 'polypeptide(L)'
;MKIFLTNDDGIYADGIRILAEVLQEAGHQVFIVAPDRERSATGHSITILEPIRAIKVNINKDITAYKVSGTPADCVKLGLEKLIDFTPDLLISGINNGSNLAFDVLYSGTVSAAIEGWIMGLNSIAISLARKEKYNFQTAAYFLADFLEKEDLSVFKEKILLNINVPDQEQEDIRGVKICKLGTSLYEESFVERLDPAGRKYYWLAGSGNRKGLENTDIWAVENNYIAITPLKLQLDDQDLIDNWPGKDL
;
A
#
# COMPACT_ATOMS: atom_id res chain seq x y z
N MET A 1 10.72 -11.93 -12.71
CA MET A 1 11.23 -11.52 -11.39
C MET A 1 10.68 -12.45 -10.31
N LYS A 2 11.34 -12.52 -9.16
CA LYS A 2 10.79 -13.05 -7.90
C LYS A 2 10.15 -11.90 -7.14
N ILE A 3 8.84 -11.95 -6.94
CA ILE A 3 8.04 -10.89 -6.35
C ILE A 3 7.54 -11.33 -4.97
N PHE A 4 7.83 -10.53 -3.96
CA PHE A 4 7.23 -10.65 -2.65
C PHE A 4 5.94 -9.85 -2.61
N LEU A 5 4.82 -10.50 -2.31
CA LEU A 5 3.49 -9.91 -2.33
C LEU A 5 2.86 -9.95 -0.92
N THR A 6 2.32 -8.82 -0.50
CA THR A 6 1.61 -8.64 0.79
C THR A 6 0.43 -7.68 0.61
N ASN A 7 -0.35 -7.43 1.66
CA ASN A 7 -1.39 -6.41 1.73
C ASN A 7 -1.76 -6.11 3.20
N ASP A 8 -2.77 -5.26 3.41
CA ASP A 8 -3.44 -5.06 4.70
C ASP A 8 -4.88 -5.59 4.76
N ASP A 9 -5.54 -5.84 3.64
CA ASP A 9 -6.88 -6.48 3.60
C ASP A 9 -6.86 -7.96 4.07
N GLY A 10 -5.69 -8.58 4.09
CA GLY A 10 -5.48 -9.97 4.51
C GLY A 10 -5.38 -10.95 3.34
N ILE A 11 -4.90 -12.16 3.64
CA ILE A 11 -4.48 -13.14 2.63
C ILE A 11 -5.59 -13.68 1.72
N TYR A 12 -6.84 -13.60 2.15
CA TYR A 12 -7.99 -14.09 1.39
C TYR A 12 -8.71 -12.99 0.60
N ALA A 13 -8.22 -11.74 0.67
CA ALA A 13 -8.81 -10.62 -0.05
C ALA A 13 -8.70 -10.80 -1.56
N ASP A 14 -9.69 -10.29 -2.30
CA ASP A 14 -9.73 -10.44 -3.76
C ASP A 14 -8.57 -9.70 -4.43
N GLY A 15 -8.22 -8.51 -3.95
CA GLY A 15 -7.18 -7.67 -4.54
C GLY A 15 -5.79 -8.34 -4.60
N ILE A 16 -5.36 -9.01 -3.53
CA ILE A 16 -4.06 -9.71 -3.51
C ILE A 16 -4.09 -10.99 -4.35
N ARG A 17 -5.23 -11.69 -4.40
CA ARG A 17 -5.39 -12.92 -5.19
C ARG A 17 -5.38 -12.64 -6.68
N ILE A 18 -6.14 -11.64 -7.12
CA ILE A 18 -6.19 -11.19 -8.52
C ILE A 18 -4.81 -10.71 -8.95
N LEU A 19 -4.14 -9.91 -8.11
CA LEU A 19 -2.80 -9.44 -8.42
C LEU A 19 -1.79 -10.58 -8.55
N ALA A 20 -1.84 -11.56 -7.65
CA ALA A 20 -0.96 -12.72 -7.69
C ALA A 20 -1.13 -13.54 -8.99
N GLU A 21 -2.37 -13.76 -9.41
CA GLU A 21 -2.69 -14.49 -10.65
C GLU A 21 -2.15 -13.76 -11.87
N VAL A 22 -2.42 -12.46 -12.00
CA VAL A 22 -1.96 -11.65 -13.13
C VAL A 22 -0.43 -11.59 -13.21
N LEU A 23 0.26 -11.41 -12.09
CA LEU A 23 1.73 -11.39 -12.06
C LEU A 23 2.33 -12.76 -12.42
N GLN A 24 1.67 -13.87 -12.03
CA GLN A 24 2.08 -15.21 -12.41
C GLN A 24 1.89 -15.46 -13.91
N GLU A 25 0.76 -15.02 -14.47
CA GLU A 25 0.48 -15.09 -15.93
C GLU A 25 1.48 -14.25 -16.74
N ALA A 26 1.94 -13.12 -16.19
CA ALA A 26 3.02 -12.31 -16.74
C ALA A 26 4.42 -12.95 -16.60
N GLY A 27 4.51 -14.19 -16.11
CA GLY A 27 5.75 -14.96 -16.04
C GLY A 27 6.62 -14.66 -14.82
N HIS A 28 6.06 -14.04 -13.77
CA HIS A 28 6.79 -13.79 -12.52
C HIS A 28 6.62 -14.94 -11.51
N GLN A 29 7.61 -15.10 -10.63
CA GLN A 29 7.54 -16.02 -9.50
C GLN A 29 7.01 -15.24 -8.29
N VAL A 30 5.78 -15.52 -7.88
CA VAL A 30 5.09 -14.77 -6.82
C VAL A 30 5.13 -15.56 -5.50
N PHE A 31 5.37 -14.84 -4.41
CA PHE A 31 5.37 -15.38 -3.05
C PHE A 31 4.51 -14.48 -2.16
N ILE A 32 3.55 -15.05 -1.46
CA ILE A 32 2.57 -14.28 -0.68
C ILE A 32 2.86 -14.45 0.80
N VAL A 33 3.01 -13.34 1.52
CA VAL A 33 3.00 -13.32 2.98
C VAL A 33 2.11 -12.17 3.41
N ALA A 34 0.95 -12.48 3.97
CA ALA A 34 -0.08 -11.48 4.26
C ALA A 34 -0.77 -11.73 5.60
N PRO A 35 -1.43 -10.72 6.18
CA PRO A 35 -2.16 -10.87 7.44
C PRO A 35 -3.26 -11.93 7.38
N ASP A 36 -3.56 -12.54 8.53
CA ASP A 36 -4.63 -13.54 8.70
C ASP A 36 -6.05 -12.96 8.66
N ARG A 37 -6.17 -11.64 8.78
CA ARG A 37 -7.40 -10.85 8.81
C ARG A 37 -7.12 -9.44 8.30
N GLU A 38 -8.17 -8.65 8.06
CA GLU A 38 -8.05 -7.23 7.73
C GLU A 38 -7.33 -6.44 8.82
N ARG A 39 -6.35 -5.63 8.41
CA ARG A 39 -5.48 -4.78 9.23
C ARG A 39 -5.48 -3.34 8.68
N SER A 40 -6.64 -2.86 8.21
CA SER A 40 -6.83 -1.48 7.78
C SER A 40 -6.49 -0.48 8.90
N ALA A 41 -5.93 0.68 8.51
CA ALA A 41 -5.58 1.78 9.40
C ALA A 41 -4.61 1.42 10.56
N THR A 42 -3.78 0.39 10.41
CA THR A 42 -2.77 0.04 11.43
C THR A 42 -1.52 0.92 11.37
N GLY A 43 -1.39 1.80 10.37
CA GLY A 43 -0.15 2.51 10.07
C GLY A 43 1.05 1.58 9.96
N HIS A 44 2.23 2.09 10.31
CA HIS A 44 3.47 1.31 10.32
C HIS A 44 3.74 0.64 11.68
N SER A 45 2.71 -0.03 12.22
CA SER A 45 2.85 -0.78 13.47
C SER A 45 3.57 -2.11 13.28
N ILE A 46 4.27 -2.56 14.33
CA ILE A 46 4.96 -3.85 14.40
C ILE A 46 4.62 -4.55 15.73
N THR A 47 4.58 -5.88 15.72
CA THR A 47 4.27 -6.67 16.91
C THR A 47 5.56 -7.05 17.64
N ILE A 48 5.77 -6.47 18.84
CA ILE A 48 6.98 -6.70 19.66
C ILE A 48 6.68 -7.57 20.89
N LEU A 49 5.53 -7.33 21.55
CA LEU A 49 5.23 -7.91 22.86
C LEU A 49 4.56 -9.28 22.80
N GLU A 50 4.07 -9.68 21.63
CA GLU A 50 3.34 -10.94 21.43
C GLU A 50 4.01 -11.79 20.34
N PRO A 51 3.96 -13.13 20.44
CA PRO A 51 4.51 -14.00 19.40
C PRO A 51 3.67 -13.94 18.13
N ILE A 52 4.33 -13.73 16.99
CA ILE A 52 3.73 -13.81 15.66
C ILE A 52 3.74 -15.28 15.19
N ARG A 53 2.64 -15.73 14.56
CA ARG A 53 2.52 -17.06 13.94
C ARG A 53 2.41 -16.93 12.43
N ALA A 54 3.14 -17.77 11.70
CA ALA A 54 3.00 -17.94 10.26
C ALA A 54 2.48 -19.34 9.94
N ILE A 55 1.50 -19.43 9.05
CA ILE A 55 0.89 -20.70 8.63
C ILE A 55 0.86 -20.74 7.11
N LYS A 56 1.45 -21.77 6.51
CA LYS A 56 1.38 -21.98 5.06
C LYS A 56 -0.06 -22.27 4.65
N VAL A 57 -0.54 -21.60 3.62
CA VAL A 57 -1.89 -21.75 3.06
C VAL A 57 -1.82 -21.97 1.56
N ASN A 58 -2.90 -22.48 0.98
CA ASN A 58 -3.04 -22.66 -0.45
C ASN A 58 -4.19 -21.78 -0.94
N ILE A 59 -3.87 -20.68 -1.61
CA ILE A 59 -4.84 -19.67 -2.08
C ILE A 59 -4.86 -19.53 -3.60
N ASN A 60 -3.78 -19.91 -4.29
CA ASN A 60 -3.65 -19.91 -5.74
C ASN A 60 -2.83 -21.12 -6.16
N LYS A 61 -3.01 -21.60 -7.39
CA LYS A 61 -2.24 -22.75 -7.90
C LYS A 61 -0.76 -22.37 -8.00
N ASP A 62 0.09 -23.22 -7.46
CA ASP A 62 1.56 -23.11 -7.59
C ASP A 62 2.18 -21.83 -7.00
N ILE A 63 1.48 -21.14 -6.09
CA ILE A 63 2.01 -19.99 -5.33
C ILE A 63 2.26 -20.41 -3.88
N THR A 64 3.47 -20.11 -3.39
CA THR A 64 3.76 -20.27 -1.96
C THR A 64 3.16 -19.09 -1.19
N ALA A 65 2.24 -19.40 -0.27
CA ALA A 65 1.52 -18.39 0.51
C ALA A 65 1.55 -18.68 2.01
N TYR A 66 1.74 -17.65 2.83
CA TYR A 66 1.71 -17.72 4.29
C TYR A 66 0.78 -16.67 4.86
N LYS A 67 -0.15 -17.11 5.73
CA LYS A 67 -0.93 -16.19 6.56
C LYS A 67 -0.19 -15.93 7.86
N VAL A 68 -0.16 -14.68 8.29
CA VAL A 68 0.60 -14.23 9.47
C VAL A 68 -0.32 -13.51 10.45
N SER A 69 -0.20 -13.77 11.75
CA SER A 69 -1.06 -13.15 12.77
C SER A 69 -0.74 -11.68 13.09
N GLY A 70 0.35 -11.15 12.53
CA GLY A 70 0.87 -9.80 12.77
C GLY A 70 0.28 -8.73 11.84
N THR A 71 0.98 -7.59 11.76
CA THR A 71 0.67 -6.46 10.89
C THR A 71 1.25 -6.67 9.47
N PRO A 72 0.91 -5.82 8.49
CA PRO A 72 1.52 -5.88 7.16
C PRO A 72 3.06 -5.73 7.20
N ALA A 73 3.60 -4.89 8.07
CA ALA A 73 5.05 -4.75 8.26
C ALA A 73 5.67 -6.02 8.89
N ASP A 74 4.99 -6.65 9.84
CA ASP A 74 5.42 -7.94 10.39
C ASP A 74 5.47 -9.03 9.30
N CYS A 75 4.52 -9.02 8.37
CA CYS A 75 4.49 -9.96 7.24
C CYS A 75 5.74 -9.82 6.36
N VAL A 76 6.14 -8.58 6.06
CA VAL A 76 7.36 -8.29 5.29
C VAL A 76 8.60 -8.76 6.04
N LYS A 77 8.78 -8.32 7.29
CA LYS A 77 9.95 -8.68 8.10
C LYS A 77 10.08 -10.20 8.27
N LEU A 78 9.02 -10.86 8.74
CA LEU A 78 9.03 -12.30 8.98
C LEU A 78 9.20 -13.08 7.66
N GLY A 79 8.54 -12.61 6.60
CA GLY A 79 8.61 -13.19 5.28
C GLY A 79 10.04 -13.24 4.76
N LEU A 80 10.69 -12.08 4.68
CA LEU A 80 12.05 -11.92 4.16
C LEU A 80 13.12 -12.60 5.05
N GLU A 81 12.93 -12.62 6.37
CA GLU A 81 13.94 -13.15 7.30
C GLU A 81 13.84 -14.66 7.56
N LYS A 82 12.65 -15.26 7.38
CA LYS A 82 12.38 -16.64 7.85
C LYS A 82 11.53 -17.51 6.93
N LEU A 83 10.66 -16.96 6.09
CA LEU A 83 9.68 -17.78 5.34
C LEU A 83 10.11 -18.09 3.91
N ILE A 84 11.01 -17.30 3.35
CA ILE A 84 11.64 -17.54 2.05
C ILE A 84 13.15 -17.68 2.22
N ASP A 85 13.79 -18.37 1.27
CA ASP A 85 15.22 -18.69 1.26
C ASP A 85 15.99 -17.93 0.16
N PHE A 86 15.39 -16.88 -0.39
CA PHE A 86 15.97 -16.04 -1.45
C PHE A 86 15.66 -14.56 -1.19
N THR A 87 16.42 -13.68 -1.85
CA THR A 87 16.12 -12.25 -1.88
C THR A 87 15.18 -11.94 -3.06
N PRO A 88 13.98 -11.37 -2.82
CA PRO A 88 13.08 -10.95 -3.90
C PRO A 88 13.70 -9.82 -4.72
N ASP A 89 13.29 -9.71 -5.99
CA ASP A 89 13.69 -8.60 -6.86
C ASP A 89 12.87 -7.33 -6.55
N LEU A 90 11.62 -7.52 -6.11
CA LEU A 90 10.62 -6.49 -5.91
C LEU A 90 9.66 -6.89 -4.79
N LEU A 91 9.27 -5.93 -3.96
CA LEU A 91 8.16 -6.07 -3.01
C LEU A 91 6.96 -5.28 -3.51
N ILE A 92 5.78 -5.91 -3.49
CA ILE A 92 4.51 -5.28 -3.83
C ILE A 92 3.56 -5.46 -2.65
N SER A 93 2.89 -4.38 -2.25
CA SER A 93 1.83 -4.38 -1.26
C SER A 93 0.52 -3.94 -1.92
N GLY A 94 -0.48 -4.82 -1.95
CA GLY A 94 -1.79 -4.56 -2.53
C GLY A 94 -2.42 -5.78 -3.23
N ILE A 95 -3.47 -5.60 -4.04
CA ILE A 95 -4.14 -4.31 -4.30
C ILE A 95 -5.07 -3.95 -3.14
N ASN A 96 -4.85 -2.79 -2.52
CA ASN A 96 -5.70 -2.31 -1.43
C ASN A 96 -7.11 -1.97 -1.89
N ASN A 97 -8.10 -2.29 -1.07
CA ASN A 97 -9.51 -1.97 -1.28
C ASN A 97 -9.88 -0.56 -0.80
N GLY A 98 -9.28 0.45 -1.40
CA GLY A 98 -9.46 1.85 -1.05
C GLY A 98 -8.23 2.66 -1.42
N SER A 99 -8.41 3.94 -1.70
CA SER A 99 -7.31 4.82 -2.07
C SER A 99 -6.39 5.11 -0.88
N ASN A 100 -5.08 5.18 -1.12
CA ASN A 100 -4.09 5.68 -0.17
C ASN A 100 -3.48 6.96 -0.73
N LEU A 101 -4.21 8.07 -0.57
CA LEU A 101 -3.89 9.37 -1.15
C LEU A 101 -3.55 10.38 -0.06
N ALA A 102 -2.71 11.36 -0.40
CA ALA A 102 -2.30 12.42 0.51
C ALA A 102 -1.83 11.88 1.88
N PHE A 103 -2.32 12.44 2.98
CA PHE A 103 -1.91 12.02 4.32
C PHE A 103 -2.40 10.63 4.74
N ASP A 104 -3.30 9.99 4.00
CA ASP A 104 -3.74 8.61 4.30
C ASP A 104 -2.58 7.62 4.20
N VAL A 105 -1.56 7.96 3.40
CA VAL A 105 -0.31 7.21 3.30
C VAL A 105 0.32 6.92 4.68
N LEU A 106 0.18 7.82 5.66
CA LEU A 106 0.75 7.65 7.00
C LEU A 106 0.02 6.60 7.84
N TYR A 107 -1.26 6.38 7.58
CA TYR A 107 -2.11 5.43 8.32
C TYR A 107 -2.30 4.11 7.56
N SER A 108 -1.90 4.06 6.31
CA SER A 108 -2.07 2.93 5.41
C SER A 108 -1.20 1.73 5.80
N GLY A 109 -1.82 0.58 6.05
CA GLY A 109 -1.10 -0.68 6.21
C GLY A 109 -0.45 -1.12 4.89
N THR A 110 -1.16 -0.94 3.77
CA THR A 110 -0.64 -1.22 2.42
C THR A 110 0.65 -0.41 2.15
N VAL A 111 0.65 0.90 2.38
CA VAL A 111 1.86 1.70 2.14
C VAL A 111 2.95 1.38 3.17
N SER A 112 2.60 1.15 4.43
CA SER A 112 3.56 0.76 5.47
C SER A 112 4.31 -0.53 5.15
N ALA A 113 3.65 -1.52 4.53
CA ALA A 113 4.34 -2.73 4.08
C ALA A 113 5.32 -2.46 2.93
N ALA A 114 4.97 -1.59 1.98
CA ALA A 114 5.90 -1.16 0.93
C ALA A 114 7.09 -0.38 1.50
N ILE A 115 6.83 0.50 2.47
CA ILE A 115 7.87 1.21 3.22
C ILE A 115 8.81 0.21 3.90
N GLU A 116 8.27 -0.82 4.54
CA GLU A 116 9.09 -1.83 5.21
C GLU A 116 10.00 -2.58 4.22
N GLY A 117 9.48 -2.95 3.04
CA GLY A 117 10.31 -3.52 1.97
C GLY A 117 11.44 -2.59 1.53
N TRP A 118 11.15 -1.29 1.43
CA TRP A 118 12.14 -0.27 1.08
C TRP A 118 13.22 -0.10 2.15
N ILE A 119 12.83 -0.08 3.44
CA ILE A 119 13.76 -0.06 4.58
C ILE A 119 14.68 -1.30 4.54
N MET A 120 14.15 -2.45 4.13
CA MET A 120 14.90 -3.69 3.97
C MET A 120 15.73 -3.75 2.66
N GLY A 121 15.82 -2.65 1.92
CA GLY A 121 16.69 -2.52 0.75
C GLY A 121 16.10 -3.03 -0.56
N LEU A 122 14.79 -3.23 -0.64
CA LEU A 122 14.09 -3.64 -1.86
C LEU A 122 13.44 -2.45 -2.57
N ASN A 123 13.38 -2.52 -3.90
CA ASN A 123 12.41 -1.70 -4.62
C ASN A 123 11.01 -2.13 -4.17
N SER A 124 10.15 -1.16 -3.90
CA SER A 124 8.85 -1.43 -3.27
C SER A 124 7.73 -0.61 -3.90
N ILE A 125 6.59 -1.25 -4.10
CA ILE A 125 5.40 -0.64 -4.69
C ILE A 125 4.21 -0.90 -3.75
N ALA A 126 3.53 0.17 -3.33
CA ALA A 126 2.19 0.10 -2.79
C ALA A 126 1.20 0.36 -3.93
N ILE A 127 0.19 -0.50 -4.09
CA ILE A 127 -0.85 -0.33 -5.11
C ILE A 127 -2.25 -0.43 -4.50
N SER A 128 -3.09 0.53 -4.88
CA SER A 128 -4.42 0.74 -4.30
C SER A 128 -5.45 0.97 -5.40
N LEU A 129 -6.63 0.38 -5.24
CA LEU A 129 -7.79 0.72 -6.05
C LEU A 129 -8.54 1.86 -5.35
N ALA A 130 -8.71 3.00 -6.02
CA ALA A 130 -9.54 4.10 -5.56
C ALA A 130 -11.03 3.77 -5.71
N ARG A 131 -11.45 2.77 -4.93
CA ARG A 131 -12.69 2.02 -5.01
C ARG A 131 -13.91 2.94 -4.97
N LYS A 132 -14.83 2.67 -5.88
CA LYS A 132 -16.20 3.19 -5.90
C LYS A 132 -17.12 1.96 -5.94
N GLU A 133 -18.00 1.89 -6.93
CA GLU A 133 -19.02 0.83 -7.04
C GLU A 133 -18.61 -0.31 -7.99
N LYS A 134 -17.53 -0.17 -8.78
CA LYS A 134 -17.19 -1.11 -9.87
C LYS A 134 -16.29 -2.27 -9.43
N TYR A 135 -15.38 -2.05 -8.47
CA TYR A 135 -14.44 -3.07 -7.94
C TYR A 135 -13.46 -3.63 -8.98
N ASN A 136 -12.89 -2.74 -9.79
CA ASN A 136 -12.03 -3.09 -10.91
C ASN A 136 -10.57 -3.38 -10.50
N PHE A 137 -10.37 -4.34 -9.59
CA PHE A 137 -9.04 -4.85 -9.21
C PHE A 137 -8.25 -5.37 -10.41
N GLN A 138 -8.95 -5.96 -11.39
CA GLN A 138 -8.35 -6.47 -12.61
C GLN A 138 -7.62 -5.38 -13.41
N THR A 139 -8.24 -4.19 -13.55
CA THR A 139 -7.62 -3.02 -14.20
C THR A 139 -6.31 -2.64 -13.51
N ALA A 140 -6.30 -2.60 -12.18
CA ALA A 140 -5.11 -2.27 -11.40
C ALA A 140 -4.02 -3.34 -11.52
N ALA A 141 -4.38 -4.62 -11.53
CA ALA A 141 -3.45 -5.73 -11.67
C ALA A 141 -2.80 -5.74 -13.07
N TYR A 142 -3.60 -5.60 -14.14
CA TYR A 142 -3.09 -5.54 -15.50
C TYR A 142 -2.21 -4.32 -15.74
N PHE A 143 -2.60 -3.16 -15.20
CA PHE A 143 -1.75 -1.98 -15.23
C PHE A 143 -0.39 -2.26 -14.60
N LEU A 144 -0.35 -2.88 -13.42
CA LEU A 144 0.92 -3.13 -12.73
C LEU A 144 1.80 -4.12 -13.50
N ALA A 145 1.23 -5.19 -14.06
CA ALA A 145 1.99 -6.13 -14.88
C ALA A 145 2.60 -5.44 -16.11
N ASP A 146 1.81 -4.64 -16.83
CA ASP A 146 2.28 -3.86 -17.98
C ASP A 146 3.35 -2.83 -17.61
N PHE A 147 3.18 -2.16 -16.46
CA PHE A 147 4.18 -1.23 -15.91
C PHE A 147 5.50 -1.93 -15.64
N LEU A 148 5.49 -3.12 -15.04
CA LEU A 148 6.70 -3.90 -14.72
C LEU A 148 7.40 -4.47 -15.96
N GLU A 149 6.66 -4.69 -17.06
CA GLU A 149 7.25 -5.12 -18.33
C GLU A 149 7.96 -3.96 -19.05
N LYS A 150 7.39 -2.75 -18.98
CA LYS A 150 7.85 -1.58 -19.74
C LYS A 150 8.90 -0.75 -19.02
N GLU A 151 8.83 -0.69 -17.69
CA GLU A 151 9.67 0.20 -16.89
C GLU A 151 10.86 -0.56 -16.30
N ASP A 152 12.06 -0.13 -16.66
CA ASP A 152 13.28 -0.64 -16.05
C ASP A 152 13.57 0.11 -14.74
N LEU A 153 13.16 -0.49 -13.62
CA LEU A 153 13.40 0.08 -12.29
C LEU A 153 14.87 0.03 -11.86
N SER A 154 15.75 -0.63 -12.62
CA SER A 154 17.19 -0.70 -12.31
C SER A 154 17.96 0.56 -12.73
N VAL A 155 17.33 1.45 -13.51
CA VAL A 155 17.93 2.74 -13.92
C VAL A 155 18.13 3.69 -12.74
N PHE A 156 17.41 3.48 -11.63
CA PHE A 156 17.53 4.29 -10.43
C PHE A 156 18.70 3.80 -9.57
N LYS A 157 19.57 4.74 -9.15
CA LYS A 157 20.72 4.43 -8.28
C LYS A 157 20.30 4.02 -6.87
N GLU A 158 19.22 4.61 -6.39
CA GLU A 158 18.65 4.34 -5.06
C GLU A 158 17.43 3.42 -5.19
N LYS A 159 17.12 2.73 -4.10
CA LYS A 159 15.90 1.91 -4.03
C LYS A 159 14.68 2.81 -4.10
N ILE A 160 13.72 2.42 -4.91
CA ILE A 160 12.50 3.20 -5.13
C ILE A 160 11.37 2.73 -4.22
N LEU A 161 10.55 3.68 -3.80
CA LEU A 161 9.28 3.46 -3.13
C LEU A 161 8.19 4.19 -3.93
N LEU A 162 7.27 3.45 -4.53
CA LEU A 162 6.18 4.02 -5.31
C LEU A 162 4.84 3.75 -4.62
N ASN A 163 4.01 4.79 -4.53
CA ASN A 163 2.60 4.66 -4.17
C ASN A 163 1.75 4.86 -5.41
N ILE A 164 0.99 3.84 -5.80
CA ILE A 164 0.18 3.80 -7.01
C ILE A 164 -1.30 3.72 -6.62
N ASN A 165 -2.10 4.66 -7.12
CA ASN A 165 -3.54 4.65 -6.98
C ASN A 165 -4.21 4.57 -8.34
N VAL A 166 -5.01 3.52 -8.55
CA VAL A 166 -5.73 3.26 -9.80
C VAL A 166 -7.19 3.67 -9.62
N PRO A 167 -7.77 4.54 -10.47
CA PRO A 167 -9.20 4.83 -10.46
C PRO A 167 -10.04 3.57 -10.64
N ASP A 168 -11.15 3.46 -9.91
CA ASP A 168 -12.10 2.34 -10.07
C ASP A 168 -12.91 2.48 -11.36
N GLN A 169 -12.26 2.18 -12.48
CA GLN A 169 -12.77 2.29 -13.85
C GLN A 169 -12.34 1.08 -14.68
N GLU A 170 -13.04 0.86 -15.80
CA GLU A 170 -12.60 -0.12 -16.81
C GLU A 170 -11.31 0.38 -17.47
N GLN A 171 -10.56 -0.52 -18.09
CA GLN A 171 -9.27 -0.19 -18.70
C GLN A 171 -9.41 0.89 -19.79
N GLU A 172 -10.49 0.86 -20.56
CA GLU A 172 -10.76 1.82 -21.64
C GLU A 172 -11.12 3.22 -21.12
N ASP A 173 -11.59 3.32 -19.88
CA ASP A 173 -11.99 4.56 -19.22
C ASP A 173 -10.81 5.23 -18.48
N ILE A 174 -9.66 4.55 -18.36
CA ILE A 174 -8.42 5.13 -17.81
C ILE A 174 -7.81 6.09 -18.84
N ARG A 175 -7.66 7.35 -18.45
CA ARG A 175 -7.15 8.42 -19.33
C ARG A 175 -5.63 8.42 -19.52
N GLY A 176 -4.93 7.60 -18.74
CA GLY A 176 -3.48 7.46 -18.77
C GLY A 176 -2.86 7.49 -17.37
N VAL A 177 -1.55 7.73 -17.33
CA VAL A 177 -0.75 7.74 -16.10
C VAL A 177 -0.23 9.15 -15.82
N LYS A 178 -0.18 9.52 -14.53
CA LYS A 178 0.42 10.78 -14.06
C LYS A 178 1.39 10.48 -12.94
N ILE A 179 2.60 11.03 -13.08
CA ILE A 179 3.54 11.13 -11.95
C ILE A 179 3.12 12.33 -11.12
N CYS A 180 2.82 12.09 -9.85
CA CYS A 180 2.11 13.03 -8.98
C CYS A 180 2.95 13.42 -7.78
N LYS A 181 2.70 14.63 -7.26
CA LYS A 181 3.05 14.99 -5.89
C LYS A 181 2.04 14.35 -4.93
N LEU A 182 2.49 14.01 -3.73
CA LEU A 182 1.58 13.62 -2.66
C LEU A 182 0.72 14.83 -2.25
N GLY A 183 -0.60 14.68 -2.27
CA GLY A 183 -1.51 15.72 -1.80
C GLY A 183 -1.34 16.00 -0.30
N THR A 184 -1.88 17.13 0.16
CA THR A 184 -1.85 17.55 1.58
C THR A 184 -3.26 17.77 2.15
N SER A 185 -4.29 17.37 1.41
CA SER A 185 -5.67 17.53 1.85
C SER A 185 -6.00 16.54 2.97
N LEU A 186 -6.62 17.05 4.04
CA LEU A 186 -7.12 16.25 5.15
C LEU A 186 -8.61 15.96 4.94
N TYR A 187 -9.10 14.84 5.49
CA TYR A 187 -10.55 14.68 5.64
C TYR A 187 -11.05 15.62 6.75
N GLU A 188 -12.26 16.16 6.59
CA GLU A 188 -12.99 16.69 7.74
C GLU A 188 -13.48 15.49 8.55
N GLU A 189 -12.71 15.17 9.59
CA GLU A 189 -12.99 14.08 10.51
C GLU A 189 -13.90 14.57 11.65
N SER A 190 -14.82 13.70 12.06
CA SER A 190 -15.75 13.90 13.16
C SER A 190 -15.98 12.59 13.89
N PHE A 191 -16.48 12.65 15.13
CA PHE A 191 -16.86 11.46 15.87
C PHE A 191 -18.37 11.40 16.00
N VAL A 192 -18.96 10.29 15.57
CA VAL A 192 -20.38 10.00 15.80
C VAL A 192 -20.52 9.25 17.11
N GLU A 193 -21.08 9.92 18.12
CA GLU A 193 -21.41 9.32 19.40
C GLU A 193 -22.67 8.45 19.29
N ARG A 194 -22.64 7.27 19.91
CA ARG A 194 -23.80 6.38 20.10
C ARG A 194 -23.79 5.79 21.51
N LEU A 195 -24.92 5.21 21.91
CA LEU A 195 -25.07 4.49 23.17
C LEU A 195 -25.25 3.00 22.91
N ASP A 196 -24.57 2.17 23.69
CA ASP A 196 -24.78 0.73 23.69
C ASP A 196 -26.08 0.37 24.47
N PRO A 197 -26.53 -0.90 24.45
CA PRO A 197 -27.72 -1.31 25.19
C PRO A 197 -27.66 -1.09 26.71
N ALA A 198 -26.48 -0.88 27.28
CA ALA A 198 -26.26 -0.56 28.69
C ALA A 198 -26.16 0.95 28.96
N GLY A 199 -26.39 1.80 27.95
CA GLY A 199 -26.32 3.26 28.07
C GLY A 199 -24.89 3.82 28.08
N ARG A 200 -23.87 3.03 27.74
CA ARG A 200 -22.48 3.49 27.67
C ARG A 200 -22.20 4.12 26.31
N LYS A 201 -21.48 5.24 26.32
CA LYS A 201 -21.07 5.94 25.10
C LYS A 201 -19.99 5.17 24.36
N TYR A 202 -20.11 5.13 23.04
CA TYR A 202 -19.04 4.73 22.13
C TYR A 202 -19.04 5.66 20.91
N TYR A 203 -17.90 5.75 20.23
CA TYR A 203 -17.65 6.72 19.18
C TYR A 203 -17.16 6.01 17.93
N TRP A 204 -17.74 6.36 16.78
CA TRP A 204 -17.19 6.00 15.48
C TRP A 204 -16.43 7.20 14.93
N LEU A 205 -15.17 7.01 14.55
CA LEU A 205 -14.51 7.96 13.65
C LEU A 205 -15.28 7.94 12.33
N ALA A 206 -15.75 9.10 11.93
CA ALA A 206 -16.46 9.33 10.68
C ALA A 206 -15.80 10.50 9.95
N GLY A 207 -15.77 10.46 8.63
CA GLY A 207 -15.31 11.58 7.83
C GLY A 207 -16.27 11.81 6.69
N SER A 208 -16.52 13.08 6.36
CA SER A 208 -17.24 13.45 5.15
C SER A 208 -16.54 14.63 4.52
N GLY A 209 -16.25 14.54 3.22
CA GLY A 209 -15.68 15.67 2.50
C GLY A 209 -15.17 15.25 1.13
N ASN A 210 -15.51 16.02 0.11
CA ASN A 210 -14.87 15.92 -1.19
C ASN A 210 -13.50 16.60 -1.09
N ARG A 211 -12.44 15.81 -0.86
CA ARG A 211 -11.06 16.30 -0.98
C ARG A 211 -10.86 16.73 -2.43
N LYS A 212 -10.69 18.03 -2.68
CA LYS A 212 -10.31 18.50 -4.01
C LYS A 212 -8.80 18.46 -4.14
N GLY A 213 -8.30 17.67 -5.08
CA GLY A 213 -6.90 17.68 -5.42
C GLY A 213 -6.51 18.98 -6.11
N LEU A 214 -5.35 19.55 -5.75
CA LEU A 214 -4.71 20.55 -6.59
C LEU A 214 -4.11 19.85 -7.82
N GLU A 215 -4.02 20.55 -8.95
CA GLU A 215 -3.42 20.00 -10.16
C GLU A 215 -2.02 19.42 -9.87
N ASN A 216 -1.69 18.30 -10.53
CA ASN A 216 -0.46 17.52 -10.31
C ASN A 216 -0.35 16.78 -8.96
N THR A 217 -1.40 16.77 -8.14
CA THR A 217 -1.49 15.87 -6.97
C THR A 217 -2.05 14.51 -7.36
N ASP A 218 -1.80 13.52 -6.52
CA ASP A 218 -2.36 12.17 -6.59
C ASP A 218 -3.90 12.18 -6.52
N ILE A 219 -4.48 12.98 -5.62
CA ILE A 219 -5.93 13.18 -5.50
C ILE A 219 -6.49 13.64 -6.85
N TRP A 220 -5.93 14.71 -7.43
CA TRP A 220 -6.44 15.28 -8.68
C TRP A 220 -6.36 14.28 -9.83
N ALA A 221 -5.27 13.52 -9.93
CA ALA A 221 -5.10 12.51 -10.97
C ALA A 221 -6.19 11.45 -10.89
N VAL A 222 -6.43 10.89 -9.70
CA VAL A 222 -7.46 9.88 -9.47
C VAL A 222 -8.86 10.43 -9.73
N GLU A 223 -9.18 11.65 -9.27
CA GLU A 223 -10.45 12.33 -9.53
C GLU A 223 -10.72 12.54 -11.03
N ASN A 224 -9.66 12.66 -11.82
CA ASN A 224 -9.71 12.88 -13.26
C ASN A 224 -9.46 11.61 -14.09
N ASN A 225 -9.64 10.42 -13.50
CA ASN A 225 -9.46 9.11 -14.14
C ASN A 225 -8.06 8.85 -14.71
N TYR A 226 -7.03 9.44 -14.11
CA TYR A 226 -5.63 9.06 -14.35
C TYR A 226 -5.14 8.14 -13.24
N ILE A 227 -4.31 7.16 -13.59
CA ILE A 227 -3.54 6.41 -12.60
C ILE A 227 -2.50 7.34 -12.01
N ALA A 228 -2.51 7.49 -10.69
CA ALA A 228 -1.54 8.29 -9.97
C ALA A 228 -0.36 7.43 -9.54
N ILE A 229 0.86 7.80 -9.92
CA ILE A 229 2.10 7.24 -9.39
C ILE A 229 2.80 8.34 -8.60
N THR A 230 3.00 8.12 -7.31
CA THR A 230 3.69 9.05 -6.42
C THR A 230 4.97 8.39 -5.91
N PRO A 231 6.15 8.82 -6.39
CA PRO A 231 7.41 8.45 -5.76
C PRO A 231 7.48 9.02 -4.35
N LEU A 232 7.71 8.17 -3.36
CA LEU A 232 7.81 8.55 -1.95
C LEU A 232 9.27 8.58 -1.51
N LYS A 233 9.59 9.53 -0.62
CA LYS A 233 10.85 9.59 0.11
C LYS A 233 10.53 9.76 1.60
N LEU A 234 11.09 8.92 2.46
CA LEU A 234 10.85 8.96 3.91
C LEU A 234 11.93 9.77 4.63
N GLN A 235 12.08 11.02 4.21
CA GLN A 235 12.90 11.99 4.92
C GLN A 235 11.92 12.97 5.60
N LEU A 236 11.79 12.84 6.93
CA LEU A 236 10.82 13.61 7.73
C LEU A 236 11.47 14.81 8.42
N ASP A 237 12.79 14.88 8.47
CA ASP A 237 13.50 16.05 8.95
C ASP A 237 13.26 17.26 8.04
N ASP A 238 13.02 18.40 8.67
CA ASP A 238 12.95 19.69 8.00
C ASP A 238 14.36 20.29 7.97
N GLN A 239 15.04 20.10 6.84
CA GLN A 239 16.41 20.57 6.64
C GLN A 239 16.50 22.10 6.79
N ASP A 240 15.49 22.85 6.31
CA ASP A 240 15.48 24.30 6.40
C ASP A 240 15.36 24.73 7.87
N LEU A 241 14.52 24.06 8.66
CA LEU A 241 14.38 24.35 10.09
C LEU A 241 15.65 23.99 10.88
N ILE A 242 16.31 22.88 10.54
CA ILE A 242 17.61 22.48 11.13
C ILE A 242 18.68 23.53 10.81
N ASP A 243 18.74 23.98 9.55
CA ASP A 243 19.73 24.95 9.10
C ASP A 243 19.50 26.35 9.68
N ASN A 244 18.26 26.69 9.99
CA ASN A 244 17.87 28.00 10.52
C ASN A 244 17.51 27.97 12.02
N TRP A 245 17.80 26.87 12.73
CA TRP A 245 17.46 26.75 14.15
C TRP A 245 18.14 27.86 14.97
N PRO A 246 17.39 28.66 15.74
CA PRO A 246 17.98 29.72 16.54
C PRO A 246 18.79 29.15 17.72
N GLY A 247 19.93 29.77 18.04
CA GLY A 247 20.74 29.37 19.20
C GLY A 247 21.49 28.05 19.00
N LYS A 248 22.14 27.84 17.84
CA LYS A 248 22.96 26.65 17.55
C LYS A 248 24.13 26.41 18.53
N ASP A 249 24.43 27.38 19.38
CA ASP A 249 25.50 27.34 20.39
C ASP A 249 24.99 27.20 21.84
N LEU A 250 23.73 26.81 22.06
CA LEU A 250 23.16 26.55 23.40
C LEU A 250 23.71 25.27 24.06
#